data_AF-A0AAD7ZA25-F1
#
_entry.id   AF-A0AAD7ZA25-F1
#
_cell.length_a   1.000
_cell.length_b   1.000
_cell.length_c   1.000
_cell.angle_alpha   90.00
_cell.angle_beta   90.00
_cell.angle_gamma   90.00
#
_symmetry.space_group_name_H-M   'P 1'
#
loop_
_entity.id
_entity.type
_entity.pdbx_description
1 polymer ?
#
loop_
_entity_poly.entity_id
_entity_poly.type
_entity_poly.pdbx_seq_one_letter_code
_entity_poly.pdbx_strand_id
1 'polypeptide(L)'
;FIFCFIPSLVFREIMFGVFPFYVCPTDNMTCNSKLAVKSDCVILPSVPPSECESWTFDTNSAPSRYLGSVRLEAYTTELIPSSDFSSDFRMYTGMNLSFSDITWSYMRFRYKQMKNRSNDLCREFHMYKSENYSDSFFDCWWIFHTFEGTNFTLEYEAVGLPWIERRKYIFQIPHPINIANDIGIEDWIPFIYVDVTEVPVLTARWQRAPSHMSVRSYRIRVFKDGASVESSIWRGPFEEEHEQLYIYDTNNVSGIYHFEVTVEGDYKYCDAGLCRTARSPDIIVGRIKLPIVLVVYTPSRSSHVEAVVALVEYLRNYCAVEALLDRLDIDSR
;
A
#
# COMPACT_ATOMS: atom_id res chain seq x y z
N PHE A 1 -35.14 38.72 -50.84
CA PHE A 1 -33.92 38.56 -50.03
C PHE A 1 -34.18 37.49 -48.97
N ILE A 2 -33.64 36.30 -49.26
CA ILE A 2 -33.17 35.22 -48.37
C ILE A 2 -34.00 34.94 -47.11
N PHE A 3 -34.81 33.87 -47.20
CA PHE A 3 -35.20 33.04 -46.08
C PHE A 3 -33.95 32.30 -45.54
N CYS A 4 -33.59 32.53 -44.28
CA CYS A 4 -32.63 31.69 -43.57
C CYS A 4 -33.40 30.59 -42.84
N PHE A 5 -33.26 29.37 -43.37
CA PHE A 5 -33.49 28.12 -42.64
C PHE A 5 -32.51 28.04 -41.46
N ILE A 6 -33.04 27.87 -40.24
CA ILE A 6 -32.27 27.38 -39.09
C ILE A 6 -32.48 25.85 -39.07
N PRO A 7 -31.46 25.02 -39.30
CA PRO A 7 -31.57 23.59 -39.06
C PRO A 7 -31.58 23.38 -37.54
N SER A 8 -32.55 22.60 -37.08
CA SER A 8 -32.56 21.99 -35.76
C SER A 8 -31.22 21.30 -35.50
N LEU A 9 -30.41 21.88 -34.61
CA LEU A 9 -29.34 21.14 -33.94
C LEU A 9 -30.02 20.08 -33.06
N VAL A 10 -30.06 18.86 -33.58
CA VAL A 10 -30.22 17.66 -32.76
C VAL A 10 -28.98 17.63 -31.88
N PHE A 11 -29.14 18.09 -30.63
CA PHE A 11 -28.24 17.79 -29.54
C PHE A 11 -28.25 16.26 -29.37
N ARG A 12 -27.38 15.58 -30.11
CA ARG A 12 -26.89 14.26 -29.69
C ARG A 12 -26.05 14.57 -28.47
N GLU A 13 -26.66 14.46 -27.30
CA GLU A 13 -25.91 14.13 -26.10
C GLU A 13 -25.14 12.86 -26.43
N ILE A 14 -23.87 13.03 -26.77
CA ILE A 14 -22.89 12.01 -26.51
C ILE A 14 -22.87 11.95 -24.98
N MET A 15 -23.75 11.13 -24.42
CA MET A 15 -23.46 10.49 -23.16
C MET A 15 -22.12 9.79 -23.40
N PHE A 16 -21.04 10.48 -23.05
CA PHE A 16 -19.88 9.82 -22.51
C PHE A 16 -20.44 9.06 -21.31
N GLY A 17 -20.84 7.81 -21.58
CA GLY A 17 -21.12 6.85 -20.55
C GLY A 17 -19.87 6.87 -19.70
N VAL A 18 -19.98 7.48 -18.53
CA VAL A 18 -19.14 7.16 -17.40
C VAL A 18 -19.40 5.68 -17.24
N PHE A 19 -18.58 4.84 -17.88
CA PHE A 19 -18.65 3.41 -17.67
C PHE A 19 -18.37 3.27 -16.18
N PRO A 20 -19.38 2.93 -15.35
CA PRO A 20 -19.10 2.62 -13.97
C PRO A 20 -18.07 1.51 -14.01
N PHE A 21 -17.07 1.59 -13.13
CA PHE A 21 -16.14 0.50 -12.85
C PHE A 21 -16.87 -0.81 -13.08
N TYR A 22 -16.40 -1.65 -14.00
CA TYR A 22 -16.76 -3.05 -13.96
C TYR A 22 -16.23 -3.54 -12.62
N VAL A 23 -17.14 -3.51 -11.64
CA VAL A 23 -16.97 -3.97 -10.28
C VAL A 23 -16.28 -5.31 -10.38
N CYS A 24 -15.11 -5.48 -9.73
CA CYS A 24 -14.43 -6.78 -9.68
C CYS A 24 -15.51 -7.85 -9.42
N PRO A 25 -15.73 -8.78 -10.38
CA PRO A 25 -16.90 -9.65 -10.35
C PRO A 25 -16.95 -10.37 -9.02
N THR A 26 -18.14 -10.47 -8.43
CA THR A 26 -18.33 -11.26 -7.19
C THR A 26 -17.84 -12.70 -7.35
N ASP A 27 -17.82 -13.18 -8.59
CA ASP A 27 -17.52 -14.56 -8.96
C ASP A 27 -16.00 -14.84 -9.08
N ASN A 28 -15.16 -13.79 -9.12
CA ASN A 28 -13.69 -13.90 -9.14
C ASN A 28 -13.05 -13.75 -7.75
N MET A 29 -13.86 -13.70 -6.70
CA MET A 29 -13.39 -13.59 -5.32
C MET A 29 -13.14 -14.98 -4.73
N THR A 30 -11.86 -15.31 -4.55
CA THR A 30 -11.37 -16.61 -4.09
C THR A 30 -11.24 -16.71 -2.57
N CYS A 31 -12.21 -16.18 -1.82
CA CYS A 31 -12.61 -16.98 -0.66
C CYS A 31 -13.10 -18.36 -1.15
N ASN A 32 -13.70 -18.48 -2.35
CA ASN A 32 -14.31 -19.72 -2.82
C ASN A 32 -13.43 -20.71 -3.61
N SER A 33 -12.29 -20.34 -4.21
CA SER A 33 -11.54 -21.32 -5.05
C SER A 33 -10.64 -22.27 -4.25
N LYS A 34 -10.37 -21.98 -2.96
CA LYS A 34 -9.76 -22.93 -2.01
C LYS A 34 -10.63 -23.23 -0.77
N LEU A 35 -11.64 -22.44 -0.42
CA LEU A 35 -12.61 -22.79 0.63
C LEU A 35 -13.83 -23.48 0.02
N ALA A 36 -13.62 -24.71 -0.44
CA ALA A 36 -14.73 -25.56 -0.85
C ALA A 36 -15.65 -25.84 0.36
N VAL A 37 -16.89 -25.34 0.27
CA VAL A 37 -18.13 -25.99 0.74
C VAL A 37 -18.53 -25.80 2.22
N LYS A 38 -17.79 -25.06 3.06
CA LYS A 38 -18.31 -24.50 4.34
C LYS A 38 -17.58 -23.20 4.71
N SER A 39 -17.87 -22.08 4.04
CA SER A 39 -17.09 -20.86 4.25
C SER A 39 -17.55 -20.08 5.49
N ASP A 40 -16.70 -20.08 6.52
CA ASP A 40 -16.78 -19.17 7.68
C ASP A 40 -16.29 -17.74 7.33
N CYS A 41 -16.20 -17.38 6.05
CA CYS A 41 -15.80 -16.06 5.57
C CYS A 41 -16.81 -15.53 4.53
N VAL A 42 -17.25 -14.28 4.72
CA VAL A 42 -18.17 -13.59 3.81
C VAL A 42 -17.53 -12.30 3.33
N ILE A 43 -17.47 -12.14 2.01
CA ILE A 43 -17.08 -10.88 1.37
C ILE A 43 -18.35 -10.12 1.04
N LEU A 44 -18.44 -8.87 1.46
CA LEU A 44 -19.60 -8.04 1.17
C LEU A 44 -19.51 -7.45 -0.24
N PRO A 45 -20.66 -7.09 -0.86
CA PRO A 45 -20.71 -6.39 -2.13
C PRO A 45 -19.86 -5.10 -2.13
N SER A 46 -19.55 -4.58 -3.32
CA SER A 46 -18.78 -3.34 -3.44
C SER A 46 -19.52 -2.21 -2.76
N VAL A 47 -18.81 -1.50 -1.91
CA VAL A 47 -19.35 -0.34 -1.21
C VAL A 47 -19.53 0.80 -2.22
N PRO A 48 -20.66 1.52 -2.21
CA PRO A 48 -20.88 2.66 -3.10
C PRO A 48 -19.75 3.70 -2.99
N PRO A 49 -19.35 4.38 -4.09
CA PRO A 49 -18.23 5.33 -4.06
C PRO A 49 -18.35 6.43 -3.00
N SER A 50 -19.56 6.95 -2.76
CA SER A 50 -19.80 7.98 -1.74
C SER A 50 -19.54 7.48 -0.31
N GLU A 51 -19.86 6.21 -0.04
CA GLU A 51 -19.61 5.60 1.26
C GLU A 51 -18.13 5.21 1.39
N CYS A 52 -17.53 4.70 0.32
CA CYS A 52 -16.09 4.42 0.23
C CYS A 52 -15.21 5.65 0.52
N GLU A 53 -15.60 6.82 0.00
CA GLU A 53 -14.89 8.08 0.26
C GLU A 53 -15.03 8.52 1.73
N SER A 54 -16.15 8.19 2.38
CA SER A 54 -16.42 8.56 3.77
C SER A 54 -15.60 7.76 4.80
N TRP A 55 -14.99 6.65 4.39
CA TRP A 55 -14.17 5.82 5.28
C TRP A 55 -12.90 6.56 5.71
N THR A 56 -12.67 6.55 7.02
CA THR A 56 -11.43 7.02 7.63
C THR A 56 -10.65 5.85 8.20
N PHE A 57 -9.33 5.87 8.00
CA PHE A 57 -8.39 4.87 8.51
C PHE A 57 -7.52 5.48 9.63
N ASP A 58 -8.13 6.31 10.49
CA ASP A 58 -7.43 7.16 11.47
C ASP A 58 -6.97 6.41 12.73
N THR A 59 -5.93 6.96 13.38
CA THR A 59 -5.07 6.30 14.37
C THR A 59 -5.50 6.38 15.84
N ASN A 60 -6.62 7.03 16.17
CA ASN A 60 -6.72 7.67 17.50
C ASN A 60 -7.44 6.90 18.62
N SER A 61 -7.91 5.66 18.44
CA SER A 61 -8.81 5.06 19.46
C SER A 61 -8.53 3.63 19.92
N ALA A 62 -7.74 2.83 19.20
CA ALA A 62 -7.55 1.42 19.56
C ALA A 62 -6.06 1.03 19.56
N PRO A 63 -5.64 0.15 20.48
CA PRO A 63 -4.27 -0.33 20.47
C PRO A 63 -4.01 -1.17 19.22
N SER A 64 -2.85 -0.94 18.61
CA SER A 64 -2.40 -1.69 17.44
C SER A 64 -1.71 -2.99 17.85
N ARG A 65 -2.01 -4.08 17.12
CA ARG A 65 -1.34 -5.36 17.21
C ARG A 65 -1.29 -5.95 15.81
N TYR A 66 -0.29 -6.76 15.53
CA TYR A 66 -0.29 -7.61 14.32
C TYR A 66 -1.51 -8.52 14.32
N LEU A 67 -2.35 -8.40 13.29
CA LEU A 67 -3.57 -9.17 13.11
C LEU A 67 -3.51 -10.09 11.88
N GLY A 68 -2.46 -10.00 11.08
CA GLY A 68 -2.21 -10.86 9.93
C GLY A 68 -1.34 -10.14 8.89
N SER A 69 -0.75 -10.90 7.99
CA SER A 69 0.03 -10.34 6.89
C SER A 69 -0.88 -10.02 5.72
N VAL A 70 -0.66 -8.86 5.11
CA VAL A 70 -1.33 -8.44 3.88
C VAL A 70 -0.26 -8.16 2.83
N ARG A 71 -0.25 -8.97 1.76
CA ARG A 71 0.71 -8.90 0.66
C ARG A 71 0.05 -8.48 -0.64
N LEU A 72 0.72 -7.62 -1.40
CA LEU A 72 0.33 -7.27 -2.76
C LEU A 72 1.19 -8.02 -3.77
N GLU A 73 0.55 -8.67 -4.73
CA GLU A 73 1.21 -9.33 -5.86
C GLU A 73 0.62 -8.82 -7.16
N ALA A 74 1.48 -8.61 -8.15
CA ALA A 74 1.06 -8.30 -9.50
C ALA A 74 1.34 -9.50 -10.40
N TYR A 75 0.39 -9.81 -11.27
CA TYR A 75 0.51 -10.93 -12.20
C TYR A 75 -0.16 -10.60 -13.52
N THR A 76 0.19 -11.32 -14.59
CA THR A 76 -0.44 -11.14 -15.89
C THR A 76 -1.64 -12.07 -16.04
N THR A 77 -2.74 -11.54 -16.58
CA THR A 77 -3.92 -12.32 -16.93
C THR A 77 -4.34 -12.05 -18.38
N GLU A 78 -4.90 -13.07 -19.02
CA GLU A 78 -5.46 -12.96 -20.36
C GLU A 78 -6.98 -12.83 -20.24
N LEU A 79 -7.55 -11.77 -20.83
CA LEU A 79 -8.98 -11.80 -21.11
C LEU A 79 -9.21 -12.49 -22.45
N ILE A 80 -10.04 -13.52 -22.43
CA ILE A 80 -10.70 -14.00 -23.64
C ILE A 80 -11.67 -12.87 -24.04
N PRO A 81 -11.43 -12.14 -25.15
CA PRO A 81 -12.39 -11.13 -25.58
C PRO A 81 -13.74 -11.81 -25.77
N SER A 82 -14.81 -11.17 -25.29
CA SER A 82 -16.16 -11.56 -25.68
C SER A 82 -16.21 -11.57 -27.21
N SER A 83 -16.93 -12.55 -27.77
CA SER A 83 -16.90 -13.01 -29.17
C SER A 83 -17.03 -11.96 -30.29
N ASP A 84 -17.17 -10.67 -29.96
CA ASP A 84 -17.39 -9.55 -30.88
C ASP A 84 -16.15 -8.68 -31.13
N PHE A 85 -15.04 -8.88 -30.41
CA PHE A 85 -13.80 -8.12 -30.66
C PHE A 85 -12.69 -9.02 -31.21
N SER A 86 -12.04 -8.54 -32.28
CA SER A 86 -10.94 -9.17 -33.01
C SER A 86 -9.90 -9.83 -32.09
N SER A 87 -9.40 -10.98 -32.55
CA SER A 87 -8.53 -11.99 -31.91
C SER A 87 -7.16 -11.53 -31.38
N ASP A 88 -6.96 -10.26 -31.04
CA ASP A 88 -5.73 -9.81 -30.40
C ASP A 88 -5.80 -10.15 -28.91
N PHE A 89 -5.12 -11.23 -28.53
CA PHE A 89 -4.86 -11.56 -27.13
C PHE A 89 -4.12 -10.38 -26.49
N ARG A 90 -4.79 -9.69 -25.57
CA ARG A 90 -4.17 -8.63 -24.76
C ARG A 90 -3.95 -9.16 -23.35
N MET A 91 -2.72 -9.04 -22.89
CA MET A 91 -2.36 -9.26 -21.50
C MET A 91 -2.72 -8.03 -20.68
N TYR A 92 -3.21 -8.26 -19.47
CA TYR A 92 -3.53 -7.23 -18.49
C TYR A 92 -2.83 -7.52 -17.17
N THR A 93 -2.60 -6.47 -16.39
CA THR A 93 -2.09 -6.60 -15.02
C THR A 93 -3.25 -6.90 -14.07
N GLY A 94 -3.24 -8.09 -13.47
CA GLY A 94 -4.04 -8.42 -12.30
C GLY A 94 -3.30 -8.05 -11.02
N MET A 95 -4.05 -7.69 -9.98
CA MET A 95 -3.49 -7.48 -8.65
C MET A 95 -4.16 -8.42 -7.67
N ASN A 96 -3.32 -9.11 -6.92
CA ASN A 96 -3.73 -10.03 -5.90
C ASN A 96 -3.40 -9.47 -4.52
N LEU A 97 -4.38 -9.47 -3.62
CA LEU A 97 -4.22 -9.12 -2.22
C LEU A 97 -4.27 -10.41 -1.39
N SER A 98 -3.11 -10.90 -0.99
CA SER A 98 -2.96 -12.15 -0.25
C SER A 98 -2.93 -11.91 1.26
N PHE A 99 -3.54 -12.81 2.01
CA PHE A 99 -3.68 -12.74 3.47
C PHE A 99 -3.10 -14.01 4.10
N SER A 100 -2.23 -13.84 5.09
CA SER A 100 -1.69 -14.96 5.90
C SER A 100 -1.80 -14.66 7.39
N ASP A 101 -1.73 -15.71 8.21
CA ASP A 101 -1.69 -15.62 9.68
C ASP A 101 -2.85 -14.78 10.25
N ILE A 102 -4.03 -14.92 9.65
CA ILE A 102 -5.18 -14.08 9.93
C ILE A 102 -5.72 -14.36 11.34
N THR A 103 -5.79 -13.31 12.15
CA THR A 103 -6.41 -13.33 13.49
C THR A 103 -7.51 -12.28 13.65
N TRP A 104 -7.77 -11.48 12.62
CA TRP A 104 -8.88 -10.53 12.58
C TRP A 104 -10.22 -11.22 12.27
N SER A 105 -11.31 -10.65 12.78
CA SER A 105 -12.69 -11.07 12.49
C SER A 105 -13.35 -10.21 11.41
N TYR A 106 -12.81 -9.02 11.17
CA TYR A 106 -13.30 -8.09 10.16
C TYR A 106 -12.12 -7.36 9.53
N MET A 107 -12.16 -7.15 8.22
CA MET A 107 -11.21 -6.30 7.52
C MET A 107 -11.96 -5.48 6.47
N ARG A 108 -11.61 -4.22 6.35
CA ARG A 108 -12.01 -3.39 5.22
C ARG A 108 -10.78 -2.78 4.57
N PHE A 109 -10.85 -2.58 3.26
CA PHE A 109 -9.79 -1.87 2.56
C PHE A 109 -10.34 -0.94 1.49
N ARG A 110 -9.51 0.04 1.11
CA ARG A 110 -9.74 0.98 0.03
C ARG A 110 -8.52 1.04 -0.88
N TYR A 111 -8.70 0.78 -2.17
CA TYR A 111 -7.78 1.26 -3.20
C TYR A 111 -8.17 2.65 -3.64
N LYS A 112 -7.18 3.52 -3.83
CA LYS A 112 -7.37 4.92 -4.21
C LYS A 112 -6.34 5.33 -5.25
N GLN A 113 -6.79 5.81 -6.40
CA GLN A 113 -5.87 6.34 -7.40
C GLN A 113 -5.29 7.68 -6.93
N MET A 114 -3.98 7.84 -7.01
CA MET A 114 -3.34 9.11 -6.67
C MET A 114 -3.67 10.14 -7.76
N LYS A 115 -3.99 11.37 -7.33
CA LYS A 115 -4.39 12.51 -8.20
C LYS A 115 -5.76 12.40 -8.86
N ASN A 116 -6.47 11.27 -8.77
CA ASN A 116 -7.84 11.13 -9.26
C ASN A 116 -8.76 10.50 -8.20
N ARG A 117 -9.71 11.28 -7.68
CA ARG A 117 -10.61 10.84 -6.60
C ARG A 117 -11.81 10.03 -7.09
N SER A 118 -12.09 9.99 -8.39
CA SER A 118 -13.26 9.29 -8.90
C SER A 118 -13.11 7.76 -8.88
N ASN A 119 -11.92 7.26 -8.51
CA ASN A 119 -11.48 5.90 -8.80
C ASN A 119 -11.12 5.13 -7.52
N ASP A 120 -11.96 5.26 -6.50
CA ASP A 120 -11.80 4.56 -5.23
C ASP A 120 -12.58 3.24 -5.27
N LEU A 121 -11.96 2.14 -4.82
CA LEU A 121 -12.57 0.81 -4.71
C LEU A 121 -12.51 0.37 -3.25
N CYS A 122 -13.67 0.13 -2.63
CA CYS A 122 -13.78 -0.34 -1.25
C CYS A 122 -14.42 -1.72 -1.14
N ARG A 123 -13.91 -2.53 -0.21
CA ARG A 123 -14.41 -3.87 0.11
C ARG A 123 -14.32 -4.17 1.60
N GLU A 124 -15.16 -5.09 2.05
CA GLU A 124 -15.21 -5.59 3.41
C GLU A 124 -15.19 -7.12 3.44
N PHE A 125 -14.52 -7.68 4.45
CA PHE A 125 -14.33 -9.09 4.72
C PHE A 125 -14.78 -9.35 6.15
N HIS A 126 -15.63 -10.35 6.32
CA HIS A 126 -16.10 -10.81 7.63
C HIS A 126 -15.70 -12.27 7.83
N MET A 127 -15.16 -12.58 8.99
CA MET A 127 -14.76 -13.93 9.39
C MET A 127 -15.55 -14.34 10.64
N TYR A 128 -16.29 -15.45 10.51
CA TYR A 128 -17.14 -16.01 11.56
C TYR A 128 -16.40 -17.01 12.46
N LYS A 129 -15.28 -17.58 12.00
CA LYS A 129 -14.37 -18.39 12.83
C LYS A 129 -12.91 -18.03 12.56
N SER A 130 -12.12 -17.95 13.62
CA SER A 130 -10.66 -17.79 13.54
C SER A 130 -9.99 -19.15 13.35
N GLU A 131 -10.13 -19.75 12.17
CA GLU A 131 -9.21 -20.82 11.78
C GLU A 131 -7.95 -20.18 11.18
N ASN A 132 -6.81 -20.87 11.29
CA ASN A 132 -5.55 -20.36 10.76
C ASN A 132 -5.57 -20.53 9.23
N TYR A 133 -6.11 -19.53 8.52
CA TYR A 133 -6.15 -19.52 7.06
C TYR A 133 -4.79 -19.06 6.54
N SER A 134 -4.02 -19.98 5.94
CA SER A 134 -2.67 -19.67 5.49
C SER A 134 -2.57 -19.01 4.12
N ASP A 135 -3.61 -19.03 3.27
CA ASP A 135 -3.47 -18.63 1.86
C ASP A 135 -4.78 -18.10 1.23
N SER A 136 -5.44 -17.17 1.92
CA SER A 136 -6.62 -16.49 1.35
C SER A 136 -6.16 -15.35 0.45
N PHE A 137 -6.84 -15.11 -0.67
CA PHE A 137 -6.48 -14.01 -1.54
C PHE A 137 -7.70 -13.32 -2.14
N PHE A 138 -7.60 -12.01 -2.34
CA PHE A 138 -8.57 -11.21 -3.06
C PHE A 138 -7.95 -10.80 -4.39
N ASP A 139 -8.43 -11.48 -5.44
CA ASP A 139 -8.04 -11.18 -6.79
C ASP A 139 -8.99 -10.16 -7.40
N CYS A 140 -8.45 -8.99 -7.72
CA CYS A 140 -9.17 -7.97 -8.45
C CYS A 140 -8.48 -7.81 -9.79
N TRP A 141 -9.16 -8.23 -10.84
CA TRP A 141 -8.67 -7.99 -12.18
C TRP A 141 -8.79 -6.49 -12.43
N TRP A 142 -7.67 -5.78 -12.44
CA TRP A 142 -7.59 -4.41 -12.91
C TRP A 142 -7.58 -4.44 -14.44
N ILE A 143 -8.71 -4.84 -15.02
CA ILE A 143 -8.88 -5.21 -16.44
C ILE A 143 -8.59 -4.06 -17.41
N PHE A 144 -8.37 -2.84 -16.92
CA PHE A 144 -8.19 -1.69 -17.78
C PHE A 144 -6.72 -1.27 -17.85
N HIS A 145 -6.16 -1.40 -19.06
CA HIS A 145 -4.92 -0.76 -19.52
C HIS A 145 -4.82 0.72 -19.15
N THR A 146 -5.94 1.38 -18.83
CA THR A 146 -6.00 2.77 -18.36
C THR A 146 -5.33 3.00 -17.00
N PHE A 147 -5.14 1.96 -16.19
CA PHE A 147 -4.54 2.08 -14.85
C PHE A 147 -3.06 1.70 -14.81
N GLU A 148 -2.56 1.02 -15.84
CA GLU A 148 -1.15 0.65 -15.93
C GLU A 148 -0.27 1.91 -15.89
N GLY A 149 0.81 1.86 -15.10
CA GLY A 149 1.69 3.00 -14.87
C GLY A 149 1.11 4.09 -13.98
N THR A 150 -0.11 3.94 -13.45
CA THR A 150 -0.69 4.92 -12.52
C THR A 150 -0.45 4.53 -11.07
N ASN A 151 -0.33 5.54 -10.20
CA ASN A 151 -0.02 5.34 -8.79
C ASN A 151 -1.30 5.17 -7.97
N PHE A 152 -1.26 4.25 -7.03
CA PHE A 152 -2.35 3.92 -6.12
C PHE A 152 -1.89 3.93 -4.67
N THR A 153 -2.86 4.09 -3.79
CA THR A 153 -2.76 3.82 -2.37
C THR A 153 -3.70 2.67 -2.03
N LEU A 154 -3.25 1.70 -1.23
CA LEU A 154 -4.10 0.74 -0.54
C LEU A 154 -4.10 1.10 0.95
N GLU A 155 -5.28 1.36 1.50
CA GLU A 155 -5.48 1.55 2.93
C GLU A 155 -6.33 0.39 3.45
N TYR A 156 -5.96 -0.21 4.58
CA TYR A 156 -6.79 -1.22 5.21
C TYR A 156 -6.88 -1.05 6.72
N GLU A 157 -7.98 -1.55 7.27
CA GLU A 157 -8.24 -1.67 8.69
C GLU A 157 -8.73 -3.10 8.97
N ALA A 158 -8.00 -3.82 9.81
CA ALA A 158 -8.34 -5.15 10.29
C ALA A 158 -8.66 -5.09 11.79
N VAL A 159 -9.73 -5.75 12.21
CA VAL A 159 -10.26 -5.72 13.57
C VAL A 159 -10.26 -7.13 14.16
N GLY A 160 -9.52 -7.32 15.24
CA GLY A 160 -9.45 -8.55 16.03
C GLY A 160 -9.52 -8.16 17.51
N LEU A 161 -10.73 -8.08 18.05
CA LEU A 161 -11.00 -7.47 19.37
C LEU A 161 -10.03 -7.95 20.46
N PRO A 162 -9.44 -7.04 21.26
CA PRO A 162 -9.65 -5.58 21.30
C PRO A 162 -8.76 -4.76 20.34
N TRP A 163 -8.00 -5.41 19.46
CA TRP A 163 -6.97 -4.77 18.64
C TRP A 163 -7.51 -4.33 17.28
N ILE A 164 -6.91 -3.27 16.75
CA ILE A 164 -7.14 -2.83 15.38
C ILE A 164 -5.79 -2.60 14.71
N GLU A 165 -5.55 -3.28 13.60
CA GLU A 165 -4.41 -3.04 12.73
C GLU A 165 -4.84 -2.15 11.57
N ARG A 166 -4.03 -1.15 11.23
CA ARG A 166 -4.23 -0.32 10.06
C ARG A 166 -2.94 -0.26 9.29
N ARG A 167 -3.02 -0.35 7.96
CA ARG A 167 -1.87 -0.07 7.10
C ARG A 167 -2.24 0.82 5.92
N LYS A 168 -1.20 1.44 5.37
CA LYS A 168 -1.25 2.23 4.16
C LYS A 168 -0.06 1.88 3.27
N TYR A 169 -0.34 1.32 2.10
CA TYR A 169 0.65 1.02 1.07
C TYR A 169 0.51 1.97 -0.11
N ILE A 170 1.62 2.29 -0.75
CA ILE A 170 1.64 3.06 -1.99
C ILE A 170 2.44 2.31 -3.06
N PHE A 171 1.93 2.33 -4.29
CA PHE A 171 2.51 1.55 -5.39
C PHE A 171 2.10 2.11 -6.74
N GLN A 172 2.75 1.63 -7.79
CA GLN A 172 2.38 1.90 -9.17
C GLN A 172 1.93 0.58 -9.81
N ILE A 173 0.84 0.59 -10.57
CA ILE A 173 0.40 -0.60 -11.31
C ILE A 173 1.47 -0.89 -12.38
N PRO A 174 2.12 -2.06 -12.37
CA PRO A 174 3.11 -2.39 -13.39
C PRO A 174 2.43 -2.61 -14.75
N HIS A 175 3.18 -2.40 -15.82
CA HIS A 175 2.76 -2.85 -17.15
C HIS A 175 2.90 -4.37 -17.26
N PRO A 176 1.96 -5.08 -17.91
CA PRO A 176 1.97 -6.54 -17.98
C PRO A 176 3.23 -7.06 -18.67
N ILE A 177 3.73 -6.33 -19.67
CA ILE A 177 4.99 -6.65 -20.38
C ILE A 177 6.23 -6.67 -19.48
N ASN A 178 6.16 -6.07 -18.29
CA ASN A 178 7.28 -6.00 -17.35
C ASN A 178 7.22 -7.09 -16.26
N ILE A 179 6.13 -7.83 -16.15
CA ILE A 179 5.90 -8.81 -15.06
C ILE A 179 5.41 -10.18 -15.55
N ALA A 180 5.32 -10.38 -16.87
CA ALA A 180 4.90 -11.65 -17.44
C ALA A 180 5.87 -12.79 -17.06
N ASN A 181 5.40 -14.03 -17.15
CA ASN A 181 6.21 -15.20 -16.79
C ASN A 181 7.19 -15.62 -17.90
N ASP A 182 7.00 -15.14 -19.13
CA ASP A 182 7.75 -15.53 -20.32
C ASP A 182 8.76 -14.46 -20.79
N ILE A 183 8.85 -13.33 -20.09
CA ILE A 183 9.80 -12.26 -20.43
C ILE A 183 11.20 -12.56 -19.91
N GLY A 184 12.20 -12.04 -20.63
CA GLY A 184 13.59 -12.08 -20.21
C GLY A 184 13.85 -11.24 -18.96
N ILE A 185 14.91 -11.57 -18.22
CA ILE A 185 15.31 -10.83 -17.02
C ILE A 185 15.72 -9.38 -17.33
N GLU A 186 16.13 -9.13 -18.57
CA GLU A 186 16.47 -7.82 -19.12
C GLU A 186 15.27 -6.86 -19.20
N ASP A 187 14.05 -7.39 -19.33
CA ASP A 187 12.82 -6.62 -19.45
C ASP A 187 11.93 -6.76 -18.21
N TRP A 188 12.20 -7.73 -17.35
CA TRP A 188 11.48 -7.93 -16.10
C TRP A 188 11.76 -6.80 -15.10
N ILE A 189 10.69 -6.20 -14.56
CA ILE A 189 10.73 -5.17 -13.53
C ILE A 189 10.02 -5.70 -12.29
N PRO A 190 10.70 -5.76 -11.12
CA PRO A 190 10.04 -6.16 -9.88
C PRO A 190 8.83 -5.25 -9.59
N PHE A 191 7.70 -5.85 -9.24
CA PHE A 191 6.59 -5.09 -8.68
C PHE A 191 6.97 -4.64 -7.26
N ILE A 192 6.96 -3.32 -7.00
CA ILE A 192 7.34 -2.70 -5.73
C ILE A 192 6.17 -1.91 -5.15
N TYR A 193 6.00 -2.03 -3.83
CA TYR A 193 5.13 -1.18 -3.04
C TYR A 193 5.81 -0.77 -1.74
N VAL A 194 5.34 0.31 -1.11
CA VAL A 194 5.94 0.83 0.11
C VAL A 194 4.87 0.98 1.18
N ASP A 195 5.12 0.37 2.34
CA ASP A 195 4.35 0.60 3.55
C ASP A 195 4.78 1.94 4.17
N VAL A 196 3.81 2.86 4.25
CA VAL A 196 3.96 4.22 4.79
C VAL A 196 3.12 4.41 6.06
N THR A 197 2.74 3.31 6.72
CA THR A 197 1.95 3.35 7.96
C THR A 197 2.74 3.95 9.11
N GLU A 198 4.01 3.58 9.22
CA GLU A 198 4.84 3.85 10.39
C GLU A 198 5.81 5.02 10.15
N VAL A 199 5.46 5.98 9.29
CA VAL A 199 6.25 7.20 9.05
C VAL A 199 6.67 7.80 10.41
N PRO A 200 7.99 7.93 10.69
CA PRO A 200 9.10 8.17 9.76
C PRO A 200 9.77 6.91 9.19
N VAL A 201 9.34 5.72 9.59
CA VAL A 201 9.85 4.43 9.09
C VAL A 201 9.08 4.02 7.85
N LEU A 202 9.80 3.75 6.78
CA LEU A 202 9.28 3.32 5.49
C LEU A 202 9.71 1.88 5.24
N THR A 203 8.79 1.01 4.82
CA THR A 203 9.15 -0.37 4.46
C THR A 203 8.85 -0.63 3.00
N ALA A 204 9.90 -0.69 2.18
CA ALA A 204 9.77 -1.10 0.78
C ALA A 204 9.63 -2.62 0.70
N ARG A 205 8.68 -3.08 -0.10
CA ARG A 205 8.40 -4.49 -0.37
C ARG A 205 8.37 -4.71 -1.87
N TRP A 206 8.91 -5.83 -2.33
CA TRP A 206 8.85 -6.16 -3.75
C TRP A 206 8.67 -7.65 -3.99
N GLN A 207 7.97 -7.95 -5.08
CA GLN A 207 7.74 -9.30 -5.56
C GLN A 207 9.05 -9.91 -6.04
N ARG A 208 9.30 -11.15 -5.60
CA ARG A 208 10.47 -11.93 -6.02
C ARG A 208 10.38 -12.23 -7.52
N ALA A 209 11.55 -12.30 -8.16
CA ALA A 209 11.63 -12.75 -9.55
C ALA A 209 11.20 -14.22 -9.66
N PRO A 210 10.53 -14.60 -10.76
CA PRO A 210 10.21 -15.99 -11.05
C PRO A 210 11.44 -16.91 -10.92
N SER A 211 11.23 -18.12 -10.38
CA SER A 211 12.32 -19.06 -10.06
C SER A 211 13.18 -19.43 -11.26
N HIS A 212 12.61 -19.42 -12.47
CA HIS A 212 13.33 -19.72 -13.72
C HIS A 212 14.36 -18.63 -14.10
N MET A 213 14.25 -17.40 -13.58
CA MET A 213 15.17 -16.30 -13.88
C MET A 213 16.47 -16.32 -13.07
N SER A 214 16.60 -17.22 -12.08
CA SER A 214 17.83 -17.44 -11.31
C SER A 214 18.43 -16.18 -10.64
N VAL A 215 17.59 -15.23 -10.22
CA VAL A 215 18.02 -13.99 -9.54
C VAL A 215 18.69 -14.29 -8.20
N ARG A 216 19.88 -13.71 -7.99
CA ARG A 216 20.71 -13.94 -6.78
C ARG A 216 20.77 -12.76 -5.82
N SER A 217 20.58 -11.56 -6.35
CA SER A 217 20.67 -10.33 -5.57
C SER A 217 19.83 -9.21 -6.16
N TYR A 218 19.39 -8.31 -5.27
CA TYR A 218 18.75 -7.05 -5.62
C TYR A 218 19.63 -5.91 -5.10
N ARG A 219 19.74 -4.83 -5.88
CA ARG A 219 20.26 -3.55 -5.41
C ARG A 219 19.09 -2.66 -5.07
N ILE A 220 19.03 -2.22 -3.81
CA ILE A 220 18.01 -1.30 -3.32
C ILE A 220 18.68 0.06 -3.10
N ARG A 221 18.09 1.11 -3.65
CA ARG A 221 18.54 2.49 -3.48
C ARG A 221 17.41 3.33 -2.90
N VAL A 222 17.74 4.16 -1.92
CA VAL A 222 16.82 5.13 -1.35
C VAL A 222 17.23 6.51 -1.83
N PHE A 223 16.26 7.26 -2.33
CA PHE A 223 16.45 8.62 -2.79
C PHE A 223 15.65 9.57 -1.90
N LYS A 224 16.23 10.74 -1.66
CA LYS A 224 15.61 11.86 -0.98
C LYS A 224 15.83 13.12 -1.81
N ASP A 225 14.76 13.81 -2.17
CA ASP A 225 14.80 15.07 -2.93
C ASP A 225 15.65 14.97 -4.21
N GLY A 226 15.62 13.80 -4.85
CA GLY A 226 16.38 13.48 -6.07
C GLY A 226 17.83 13.01 -5.85
N ALA A 227 18.35 13.05 -4.63
CA ALA A 227 19.69 12.54 -4.31
C ALA A 227 19.63 11.14 -3.70
N SER A 228 20.53 10.24 -4.11
CA SER A 228 20.67 8.94 -3.44
C SER A 228 21.25 9.15 -2.05
N VAL A 229 20.53 8.70 -1.03
CA VAL A 229 20.92 8.79 0.38
C VAL A 229 21.37 7.44 0.93
N GLU A 230 20.94 6.34 0.32
CA GLU A 230 21.36 5.00 0.69
C GLU A 230 21.39 4.07 -0.53
N SER A 231 22.29 3.09 -0.48
CA SER A 231 22.38 1.99 -1.45
C SER A 231 22.80 0.72 -0.72
N SER A 232 21.99 -0.33 -0.83
CA SER A 232 22.25 -1.63 -0.24
C SER A 232 22.14 -2.74 -1.28
N ILE A 233 22.87 -3.83 -1.06
CA ILE A 233 22.79 -5.04 -1.88
C ILE A 233 22.19 -6.15 -1.02
N TRP A 234 20.98 -6.57 -1.40
CA TRP A 234 20.27 -7.67 -0.78
C TRP A 234 20.61 -8.97 -1.50
N ARG A 235 21.27 -9.90 -0.82
CA ARG A 235 21.71 -11.18 -1.39
C ARG A 235 20.91 -12.33 -0.79
N GLY A 236 20.64 -13.34 -1.63
CA GLY A 236 20.00 -14.57 -1.20
C GLY A 236 20.88 -15.46 -0.29
N PRO A 237 20.36 -16.61 0.17
CA PRO A 237 19.17 -17.28 -0.36
C PRO A 237 17.89 -16.53 -0.01
N PHE A 238 17.09 -16.22 -1.02
CA PHE A 238 15.72 -15.77 -0.79
C PHE A 238 14.94 -17.02 -0.40
N GLU A 239 14.44 -17.07 0.84
CA GLU A 239 13.54 -18.14 1.32
C GLU A 239 12.36 -18.32 0.35
N GLU A 240 11.56 -19.38 0.49
CA GLU A 240 10.37 -19.60 -0.38
C GLU A 240 9.31 -18.49 -0.30
N GLU A 241 9.58 -17.44 0.48
CA GLU A 241 8.84 -16.19 0.50
C GLU A 241 8.78 -15.53 -0.90
N HIS A 242 7.56 -15.22 -1.32
CA HIS A 242 7.26 -14.61 -2.62
C HIS A 242 7.56 -13.10 -2.64
N GLU A 243 7.90 -12.53 -1.49
CA GLU A 243 8.16 -11.12 -1.25
C GLU A 243 9.49 -10.92 -0.55
N GLN A 244 10.12 -9.79 -0.80
CA GLN A 244 11.30 -9.30 -0.10
C GLN A 244 10.98 -7.94 0.53
N LEU A 245 11.67 -7.58 1.63
CA LEU A 245 11.45 -6.32 2.32
C LEU A 245 12.75 -5.59 2.65
N TYR A 246 12.65 -4.26 2.73
CA TYR A 246 13.71 -3.36 3.15
C TYR A 246 13.13 -2.24 4.01
N ILE A 247 13.64 -2.09 5.24
CA ILE A 247 13.20 -1.09 6.20
C ILE A 247 14.17 0.10 6.16
N TYR A 248 13.63 1.31 6.03
CA TYR A 248 14.38 2.55 6.01
C TYR A 248 13.81 3.54 7.02
N ASP A 249 14.63 3.99 7.97
CA ASP A 249 14.27 5.08 8.88
C ASP A 249 14.71 6.42 8.31
N THR A 250 13.76 7.32 8.07
CA THR A 250 14.04 8.68 7.57
C THR A 250 14.68 9.57 8.63
N ASN A 251 14.86 9.08 9.86
CA ASN A 251 15.40 9.81 11.02
C ASN A 251 14.64 11.11 11.28
N ASN A 252 13.32 11.10 11.08
CA ASN A 252 12.44 12.28 11.14
C ASN A 252 12.83 13.43 10.19
N VAL A 253 13.66 13.17 9.18
CA VAL A 253 14.07 14.18 8.21
C VAL A 253 13.00 14.30 7.13
N SER A 254 12.36 15.45 7.06
CA SER A 254 11.38 15.74 6.03
C SER A 254 11.99 15.75 4.62
N GLY A 255 11.21 15.34 3.62
CA GLY A 255 11.62 15.33 2.21
C GLY A 255 10.70 14.47 1.36
N ILE A 256 10.99 14.41 0.07
CA ILE A 256 10.34 13.51 -0.88
C ILE A 256 11.24 12.29 -1.08
N TYR A 257 10.75 11.13 -0.66
CA TYR A 257 11.47 9.88 -0.74
C TYR A 257 10.94 9.01 -1.88
N HIS A 258 11.79 8.16 -2.44
CA HIS A 258 11.37 7.01 -3.23
C HIS A 258 12.42 5.90 -3.17
N PHE A 259 11.99 4.69 -3.50
CA PHE A 259 12.82 3.50 -3.54
C PHE A 259 13.02 3.07 -4.98
N GLU A 260 14.24 2.63 -5.28
CA GLU A 260 14.57 1.94 -6.51
C GLU A 260 15.07 0.54 -6.20
N VAL A 261 14.52 -0.47 -6.89
CA VAL A 261 14.96 -1.87 -6.78
C VAL A 261 15.39 -2.35 -8.16
N THR A 262 16.64 -2.77 -8.27
CA THR A 262 17.24 -3.27 -9.50
C THR A 262 17.67 -4.72 -9.29
N VAL A 263 17.39 -5.61 -10.23
CA VAL A 263 17.99 -6.95 -10.21
C VAL A 263 19.48 -6.85 -10.55
N GLU A 264 20.31 -7.48 -9.73
CA GLU A 264 21.71 -7.72 -10.04
C GLU A 264 21.80 -9.07 -10.75
N GLY A 265 21.91 -9.02 -12.08
CA GLY A 265 22.00 -10.19 -12.95
C GLY A 265 23.44 -10.48 -13.38
N ASP A 266 23.66 -11.66 -13.95
CA ASP A 266 24.89 -11.91 -14.68
C ASP A 266 24.96 -10.94 -15.88
N TYR A 267 26.12 -10.31 -16.07
CA TYR A 267 26.42 -9.29 -17.09
C TYR A 267 26.04 -9.64 -18.54
N LYS A 268 25.68 -10.90 -18.81
CA LYS A 268 25.33 -11.38 -20.15
C LYS A 268 23.97 -10.87 -20.64
N TYR A 269 23.02 -10.66 -19.73
CA TYR A 269 21.64 -10.31 -20.10
C TYR A 269 21.27 -8.87 -19.76
N CYS A 270 21.98 -8.25 -18.82
CA CYS A 270 21.69 -6.90 -18.35
C CYS A 270 22.83 -5.94 -18.71
N ASP A 271 22.49 -4.75 -19.20
CA ASP A 271 23.47 -3.73 -19.61
C ASP A 271 24.36 -3.35 -18.42
N ALA A 272 25.66 -3.62 -18.54
CA ALA A 272 26.64 -3.44 -17.46
C ALA A 272 26.26 -4.15 -16.14
N GLY A 273 25.54 -5.27 -16.21
CA GLY A 273 25.12 -6.06 -15.03
C GLY A 273 23.90 -5.51 -14.28
N LEU A 274 23.32 -4.40 -14.74
CA LEU A 274 22.14 -3.78 -14.13
C LEU A 274 20.93 -3.99 -15.02
N CYS A 275 19.95 -4.75 -14.52
CA CYS A 275 18.71 -4.96 -15.23
C CYS A 275 17.78 -3.74 -15.07
N ARG A 276 16.54 -3.84 -15.55
CA ARG A 276 15.56 -2.77 -15.36
C ARG A 276 15.30 -2.51 -13.87
N THR A 277 14.99 -1.25 -13.56
CA THR A 277 14.82 -0.76 -12.19
C THR A 277 13.36 -0.47 -11.94
N ALA A 278 12.82 -1.07 -10.89
CA ALA A 278 11.53 -0.72 -10.33
C ALA A 278 11.67 0.55 -9.50
N ARG A 279 10.71 1.49 -9.63
CA ARG A 279 10.70 2.74 -8.88
C ARG A 279 9.37 2.88 -8.15
N SER A 280 9.40 3.13 -6.84
CA SER A 280 8.19 3.43 -6.08
C SER A 280 7.62 4.81 -6.45
N PRO A 281 6.32 5.06 -6.20
CA PRO A 281 5.81 6.42 -6.15
C PRO A 281 6.57 7.31 -5.14
N ASP A 282 6.47 8.62 -5.35
CA ASP A 282 7.05 9.61 -4.44
C ASP A 282 6.29 9.63 -3.10
N ILE A 283 7.06 9.67 -2.01
CA ILE A 283 6.59 9.59 -0.63
C ILE A 283 6.92 10.90 0.07
N ILE A 284 5.89 11.66 0.44
CA ILE A 284 6.10 12.92 1.16
C ILE A 284 6.18 12.60 2.65
N VAL A 285 7.39 12.71 3.20
CA VAL A 285 7.61 12.61 4.64
C VAL A 285 7.67 14.02 5.19
N GLY A 286 6.61 14.41 5.91
CA GLY A 286 6.56 15.67 6.62
C GLY A 286 7.40 15.64 7.90
N ARG A 287 7.65 16.80 8.50
CA ARG A 287 8.11 16.83 9.89
C ARG A 287 6.99 16.30 10.76
N ILE A 288 7.24 15.20 11.45
CA ILE A 288 6.35 14.74 12.51
C ILE A 288 6.43 15.78 13.61
N LYS A 289 5.37 16.55 13.79
CA LYS A 289 5.25 17.41 14.95
C LYS A 289 4.94 16.49 16.12
N LEU A 290 5.93 16.28 16.98
CA LEU A 290 5.71 15.53 18.22
C LEU A 290 4.57 16.19 19.00
N PRO A 291 3.69 15.43 19.66
CA PRO A 291 2.72 15.99 20.59
C PRO A 291 3.46 16.84 21.62
N ILE A 292 3.03 18.10 21.77
CA ILE A 292 3.58 19.00 22.79
C ILE A 292 2.72 18.86 24.03
N VAL A 293 3.32 18.49 25.16
CA VAL A 293 2.62 18.36 26.45
C VAL A 293 3.19 19.37 27.42
N LEU A 294 2.37 20.28 27.91
CA LEU A 294 2.75 21.15 29.03
C LEU A 294 2.43 20.45 30.35
N VAL A 295 3.46 20.12 31.12
CA VAL A 295 3.35 19.56 32.46
C VAL A 295 3.29 20.71 33.45
N VAL A 296 2.08 20.97 33.96
CA VAL A 296 1.81 21.94 35.02
C VAL A 296 1.69 21.19 36.34
N TYR A 297 2.44 21.62 37.35
CA TYR A 297 2.41 21.01 38.67
C TYR A 297 2.64 22.04 39.76
N THR A 298 2.09 21.80 40.95
CA THR A 298 2.36 22.62 42.13
C THR A 298 3.49 21.98 42.95
N PRO A 299 4.66 22.62 43.08
CA PRO A 299 5.75 22.06 43.85
C PRO A 299 5.38 22.02 45.33
N SER A 300 5.39 20.82 45.93
CA SER A 300 4.98 20.60 47.32
C SER A 300 6.14 20.16 48.22
N ARG A 301 7.06 19.35 47.68
CA ARG A 301 8.28 18.85 48.33
C ARG A 301 9.36 18.60 47.27
N SER A 302 10.63 18.55 47.66
CA SER A 302 11.75 18.23 46.75
C SER A 302 11.55 16.92 46.00
N SER A 303 11.09 15.87 46.69
CA SER A 303 10.81 14.57 46.07
C SER A 303 9.69 14.61 45.03
N HIS A 304 8.72 15.52 45.16
CA HIS A 304 7.67 15.71 44.14
C HIS A 304 8.26 16.37 42.89
N VAL A 305 9.12 17.38 43.06
CA VAL A 305 9.83 18.03 41.94
C VAL A 305 10.68 17.01 41.18
N GLU A 306 11.45 16.19 41.88
CA GLU A 306 12.26 15.12 41.28
C GLU A 306 11.41 14.12 40.48
N ALA A 307 10.27 13.69 41.03
CA ALA A 307 9.36 12.79 40.34
C ALA A 307 8.78 13.39 39.06
N VAL A 308 8.41 14.68 39.07
CA VAL A 308 7.89 15.37 37.88
C VAL A 308 8.97 15.57 36.82
N VAL A 309 10.20 15.89 37.23
CA VAL A 309 11.35 15.97 36.30
C VAL A 309 11.61 14.61 35.65
N ALA A 310 11.64 13.52 36.43
CA ALA A 310 11.81 12.17 35.91
C ALA A 310 10.68 11.76 34.94
N LEU A 311 9.43 12.17 35.21
CA LEU A 311 8.31 11.97 34.28
C LEU A 311 8.52 12.72 32.96
N VAL A 312 8.95 13.98 32.99
CA VAL A 312 9.23 14.75 31.77
C VAL A 312 10.36 14.13 30.96
N GLU A 313 11.42 13.67 31.62
CA GLU A 313 12.49 12.93 30.96
C GLU A 313 11.97 11.62 30.35
N TYR A 314 11.10 10.90 31.06
CA TYR A 314 10.48 9.69 30.55
C TYR A 314 9.65 9.98 29.28
N LEU A 315 8.80 11.01 29.32
CA LEU A 315 7.97 11.42 28.18
C LEU A 315 8.82 11.80 26.95
N ARG A 316 9.93 12.51 27.16
CA ARG A 316 10.85 12.91 26.07
C ARG A 316 11.62 11.73 25.50
N ASN A 317 12.16 10.88 26.35
CA ASN A 317 13.12 9.84 25.95
C ASN A 317 12.44 8.54 25.49
N TYR A 318 11.23 8.25 25.97
CA TYR A 318 10.56 6.97 25.73
C TYR A 318 9.17 7.09 25.08
N CYS A 319 8.53 8.26 25.12
CA CYS A 319 7.19 8.44 24.55
C CYS A 319 7.15 9.29 23.28
N ALA A 320 8.30 9.79 22.79
CA ALA A 320 8.38 10.70 21.65
C ALA A 320 7.43 11.91 21.80
N VAL A 321 7.33 12.46 23.02
CA VAL A 321 6.53 13.63 23.35
C VAL A 321 7.45 14.81 23.62
N GLU A 322 7.15 15.97 23.04
CA GLU A 322 7.81 17.22 23.39
C GLU A 322 7.20 17.74 24.70
N ALA A 323 7.66 17.20 25.83
CA ALA A 323 7.19 17.61 27.15
C ALA A 323 7.85 18.94 27.57
N LEU A 324 7.05 19.95 27.86
CA LEU A 324 7.44 21.23 28.44
C LEU A 324 7.13 21.20 29.94
N LEU A 325 8.06 21.67 30.77
CA LEU A 325 7.87 21.72 32.22
C LEU A 325 7.64 23.16 32.64
N ASP A 326 6.51 23.44 33.29
CA ASP A 326 6.26 24.73 33.90
C ASP A 326 7.11 24.86 35.17
N ARG A 327 8.27 25.51 35.05
CA ARG A 327 9.12 25.83 36.21
C ARG A 327 8.53 27.05 36.90
N LEU A 328 7.65 26.81 37.87
CA LEU A 328 7.31 27.83 38.85
C LEU A 328 8.57 28.15 39.66
N ASP A 329 9.05 29.40 39.59
CA ASP A 329 10.14 29.89 40.42
C ASP A 329 9.76 29.71 41.90
N ILE A 330 10.30 28.69 42.54
CA ILE A 330 10.25 28.57 44.00
C ILE A 330 11.32 29.51 44.51
N ASP A 331 10.88 30.70 44.92
CA ASP A 331 11.73 31.65 45.64
C ASP A 331 12.19 30.98 46.94
N SER A 332 13.46 30.60 47.02
CA SER A 332 14.04 30.00 48.21
C SER A 332 14.21 31.10 49.28
N ARG A 333 13.17 31.32 50.10
CA ARG A 333 13.27 32.12 51.31
C ARG A 333 12.76 31.37 52.52
#